data_AF-Q00Z94-F1
#
_entry.id   AF-Q00Z94-F1
#
_cell.length_a   1.000
_cell.length_b   1.000
_cell.length_c   1.000
_cell.angle_alpha   90.00
_cell.angle_beta   90.00
_cell.angle_gamma   90.00
#
_symmetry.space_group_name_H-M   'P 1'
#
loop_
_entity.id
_entity.type
_entity.pdbx_description
1 polymer ?
#
loop_
_entity_poly.entity_id
_entity_poly.type
_entity_poly.pdbx_seq_one_letter_code
_entity_poly.pdbx_strand_id
1 'polypeptide(L)'
;MRASRRDAGDAIGARVREAALRRASTIRGGVAIDDDAYAALSAFVVMEWDFDDARKASPTRARCVSLATGTKCVGFNARAPDGGGVADAHAEVLARRAFARWLHVEYAAYADGKASVFERDDGLGDVHGGCALKVPVESMVRLRRGVEVHVYCSQSPCGDASVFELRRATNAGDCDFGDIRGGRTASTSDVERKKRAKTTGLAGGGAGTTGAKIMSVETRAGGGGGADPERDRATKEIGAIRWKPGRGDPSFCLSCSDKLCRWSMFGLQGRLMRLVARDPITPSSVCVSTPRVREEDEDEAKRVVESALKRAIVDRVERGENGDANGIDAEIEDASLMCVAVAPADRTNLSSYEAVANGAAVAAPVSTVYIAPPTWAMDVEEDANELSRVERILGACGYLQGSGKKSRASGAGSSALSARKMCESFDACVLLRLPSSVRDALRLKTYAEVKSACAPRRSMSRAPSKRASNPIAERLAEPIPGKDKDSIESFVPFT
;
A
#
# COMPACT_ATOMS: atom_id res chain seq x y z
N MET A 1 16.03 -32.02 -5.67
CA MET A 1 16.22 -30.69 -6.28
C MET A 1 15.27 -29.71 -5.59
N ARG A 2 15.75 -28.90 -4.64
CA ARG A 2 14.97 -27.74 -4.17
C ARG A 2 15.13 -26.67 -5.24
N ALA A 3 14.04 -26.23 -5.85
CA ALA A 3 14.05 -25.03 -6.68
C ALA A 3 14.73 -23.90 -5.88
N SER A 4 15.52 -23.04 -6.53
CA SER A 4 16.16 -21.95 -5.79
C SER A 4 15.09 -21.05 -5.19
N ARG A 5 15.33 -20.40 -4.04
CA ARG A 5 14.38 -19.44 -3.44
C ARG A 5 13.95 -18.36 -4.44
N ARG A 6 14.79 -18.05 -5.44
CA ARG A 6 14.50 -17.12 -6.54
C ARG A 6 13.44 -17.68 -7.50
N ASP A 7 13.57 -18.95 -7.91
CA ASP A 7 12.61 -19.60 -8.81
C ASP A 7 11.22 -19.71 -8.16
N ALA A 8 11.19 -20.00 -6.85
CA ALA A 8 9.95 -19.99 -6.08
C ALA A 8 9.31 -18.59 -6.02
N GLY A 9 10.14 -17.55 -5.87
CA GLY A 9 9.71 -16.16 -5.89
C GLY A 9 9.11 -15.70 -7.19
N ASP A 10 9.73 -16.08 -8.29
CA ASP A 10 9.28 -15.73 -9.63
C ASP A 10 7.94 -16.39 -9.95
N ALA A 11 7.76 -17.66 -9.57
CA ALA A 11 6.49 -18.35 -9.71
C ALA A 11 5.37 -17.69 -8.88
N ILE A 12 5.66 -17.31 -7.62
CA ILE A 12 4.71 -16.55 -6.78
C ILE A 12 4.39 -15.21 -7.45
N GLY A 13 5.41 -14.47 -7.85
CA GLY A 13 5.28 -13.16 -8.48
C GLY A 13 4.43 -13.18 -9.74
N ALA A 14 4.66 -14.15 -10.63
CA ALA A 14 3.90 -14.34 -11.85
C ALA A 14 2.41 -14.59 -11.55
N ARG A 15 2.09 -15.46 -10.59
CA ARG A 15 0.72 -15.81 -10.22
C ARG A 15 -0.02 -14.67 -9.52
N VAL A 16 0.68 -13.93 -8.65
CA VAL A 16 0.14 -12.71 -8.01
C VAL A 16 -0.22 -11.68 -9.09
N ARG A 17 0.69 -11.43 -10.04
CA ARG A 17 0.45 -10.51 -11.16
C ARG A 17 -0.71 -10.99 -12.03
N GLU A 18 -0.73 -12.26 -12.41
CA GLU A 18 -1.80 -12.84 -13.23
C GLU A 18 -3.17 -12.67 -12.57
N ALA A 19 -3.32 -13.04 -11.29
CA ALA A 19 -4.58 -12.90 -10.57
C ALA A 19 -5.05 -11.43 -10.50
N ALA A 20 -4.12 -10.50 -10.27
CA ALA A 20 -4.42 -9.06 -10.24
C ALA A 20 -4.85 -8.53 -11.61
N LEU A 21 -4.13 -8.88 -12.69
CA LEU A 21 -4.43 -8.40 -14.04
C LEU A 21 -5.70 -9.04 -14.62
N ARG A 22 -5.91 -10.34 -14.38
CA ARG A 22 -7.17 -11.02 -14.73
C ARG A 22 -8.34 -10.27 -14.10
N ARG A 23 -8.29 -9.98 -12.79
CA ARG A 23 -9.36 -9.22 -12.14
C ARG A 23 -9.51 -7.79 -12.67
N ALA A 24 -8.40 -7.12 -12.98
CA ALA A 24 -8.45 -5.78 -13.58
C ALA A 24 -9.22 -5.78 -14.92
N SER A 25 -9.04 -6.84 -15.72
CA SER A 25 -9.67 -6.96 -17.05
C SER A 25 -11.17 -7.27 -17.00
N THR A 26 -11.67 -7.88 -15.91
CA THR A 26 -13.08 -8.30 -15.78
C THR A 26 -13.98 -7.32 -15.05
N ILE A 27 -13.42 -6.26 -14.43
CA ILE A 27 -14.24 -5.22 -13.77
C ILE A 27 -15.15 -4.54 -14.81
N ARG A 28 -16.48 -4.71 -14.64
CA ARG A 28 -17.50 -4.09 -15.52
C ARG A 28 -17.30 -2.57 -15.63
N GLY A 29 -17.36 -2.06 -16.87
CA GLY A 29 -17.04 -0.66 -17.16
C GLY A 29 -15.54 -0.36 -17.19
N GLY A 30 -14.71 -1.42 -17.18
CA GLY A 30 -13.25 -1.40 -17.23
C GLY A 30 -12.61 -0.83 -15.96
N VAL A 31 -11.46 -1.36 -15.58
CA VAL A 31 -10.42 -0.43 -15.12
C VAL A 31 -10.05 0.34 -16.39
N ALA A 32 -10.47 1.60 -16.50
CA ALA A 32 -9.98 2.50 -17.54
C ALA A 32 -8.49 2.73 -17.30
N ILE A 33 -7.70 1.73 -17.67
CA ILE A 33 -6.34 1.85 -18.13
C ILE A 33 -6.48 2.37 -19.56
N ASP A 34 -7.14 3.53 -19.69
CA ASP A 34 -7.06 4.27 -20.93
C ASP A 34 -5.60 4.68 -21.04
N ASP A 35 -5.03 4.65 -22.25
CA ASP A 35 -3.63 5.03 -22.46
C ASP A 35 -3.36 6.44 -21.88
N ASP A 36 -4.41 7.27 -21.79
CA ASP A 36 -4.44 8.62 -21.28
C ASP A 36 -4.65 8.76 -19.75
N ALA A 37 -4.83 7.69 -18.98
CA ALA A 37 -5.15 7.78 -17.54
C ALA A 37 -3.90 7.62 -16.64
N TYR A 38 -3.51 8.69 -15.92
CA TYR A 38 -2.47 8.68 -14.85
C TYR A 38 -2.82 7.70 -13.71
N ALA A 39 -2.58 6.41 -13.92
CA ALA A 39 -2.89 5.34 -12.98
C ALA A 39 -1.63 4.53 -12.68
N ALA A 40 -1.37 4.29 -11.40
CA ALA A 40 -0.70 3.07 -10.95
C ALA A 40 -1.79 2.08 -10.55
N LEU A 41 -1.51 0.78 -10.57
CA LEU A 41 -2.43 -0.27 -10.13
C LEU A 41 -1.79 -1.02 -8.95
N SER A 42 -2.59 -1.37 -7.96
CA SER A 42 -2.17 -2.24 -6.87
C SER A 42 -3.31 -3.17 -6.46
N ALA A 43 -2.97 -4.37 -6.03
CA ALA A 43 -3.92 -5.39 -5.65
C ALA A 43 -3.44 -6.22 -4.46
N PHE A 44 -4.39 -6.77 -3.71
CA PHE A 44 -4.17 -7.77 -2.68
C PHE A 44 -4.71 -9.10 -3.19
N VAL A 45 -3.84 -10.10 -3.24
CA VAL A 45 -4.13 -11.45 -3.71
C VAL A 45 -4.03 -12.40 -2.54
N VAL A 46 -5.08 -13.18 -2.30
CA VAL A 46 -5.07 -14.26 -1.32
C VAL A 46 -4.72 -15.55 -2.04
N MET A 47 -3.68 -16.24 -1.57
CA MET A 47 -3.31 -17.57 -2.02
C MET A 47 -3.65 -18.60 -0.95
N GLU A 48 -4.22 -19.73 -1.38
CA GLU A 48 -4.52 -20.86 -0.50
C GLU A 48 -3.61 -22.03 -0.86
N TRP A 49 -2.98 -22.62 0.17
CA TRP A 49 -2.02 -23.71 0.07
C TRP A 49 -2.58 -24.96 0.75
N ASP A 50 -2.34 -26.11 0.13
CA ASP A 50 -2.69 -27.42 0.66
C ASP A 50 -1.46 -28.00 1.37
N PHE A 51 -1.41 -27.87 2.69
CA PHE A 51 -0.25 -28.30 3.49
C PHE A 51 -0.16 -29.82 3.68
N ASP A 52 -1.25 -30.55 3.44
CA ASP A 52 -1.28 -32.00 3.61
C ASP A 52 -0.67 -32.75 2.41
N ASP A 53 -0.45 -32.07 1.28
CA ASP A 53 0.26 -32.60 0.11
C ASP A 53 1.55 -31.82 -0.16
N ALA A 54 2.57 -32.10 0.66
CA ALA A 54 3.92 -31.51 0.56
C ALA A 54 4.62 -31.68 -0.81
N ARG A 55 4.00 -32.38 -1.76
CA ARG A 55 4.44 -32.52 -3.16
C ARG A 55 3.94 -31.39 -4.07
N LYS A 56 2.92 -30.61 -3.67
CA LYS A 56 2.40 -29.49 -4.47
C LYS A 56 3.20 -28.22 -4.20
N ALA A 57 4.10 -27.87 -5.12
CA ALA A 57 4.87 -26.62 -5.10
C ALA A 57 4.06 -25.38 -5.55
N SER A 58 2.73 -25.41 -5.46
CA SER A 58 1.84 -24.41 -6.06
C SER A 58 0.56 -24.22 -5.24
N PRO A 59 0.10 -22.97 -4.99
CA PRO A 59 -1.21 -22.74 -4.38
C PRO A 59 -2.34 -23.45 -5.10
N THR A 60 -3.33 -23.91 -4.36
CA THR A 60 -4.56 -24.48 -4.92
C THR A 60 -5.46 -23.39 -5.51
N ARG A 61 -5.42 -22.18 -4.93
CA ARG A 61 -6.19 -21.02 -5.40
C ARG A 61 -5.39 -19.73 -5.25
N ALA A 62 -5.59 -18.79 -6.16
CA ALA A 62 -5.07 -17.42 -6.09
C ALA A 62 -6.19 -16.45 -6.49
N ARG A 63 -6.68 -15.63 -5.55
CA ARG A 63 -7.82 -14.74 -5.77
C ARG A 63 -7.44 -13.29 -5.47
N CYS A 64 -7.69 -12.39 -6.41
CA CYS A 64 -7.57 -10.96 -6.17
C CYS A 64 -8.77 -10.47 -5.33
N VAL A 65 -8.53 -10.18 -4.05
CA VAL A 65 -9.60 -9.81 -3.10
C VAL A 65 -9.83 -8.30 -3.00
N SER A 66 -8.83 -7.51 -3.37
CA SER A 66 -9.00 -6.08 -3.58
C SER A 66 -8.04 -5.56 -4.64
N LEU A 67 -8.47 -4.52 -5.35
CA LEU A 67 -7.68 -3.86 -6.38
C LEU A 67 -8.00 -2.38 -6.41
N ALA A 68 -7.02 -1.54 -6.70
CA ALA A 68 -7.28 -0.14 -6.97
C ALA A 68 -6.30 0.46 -7.96
N THR A 69 -6.72 1.56 -8.59
CA THR A 69 -5.85 2.48 -9.33
C THR A 69 -5.73 3.83 -8.66
N GLY A 70 -4.65 4.57 -8.97
CA GLY A 70 -4.55 5.99 -8.61
C GLY A 70 -3.17 6.45 -8.17
N THR A 71 -2.95 7.76 -8.23
CA THR A 71 -1.66 8.39 -7.94
C THR A 71 -1.78 9.77 -7.26
N LYS A 72 -2.93 10.07 -6.65
CA LYS A 72 -3.24 11.42 -6.14
C LYS A 72 -3.52 11.40 -4.65
N CYS A 73 -3.32 12.56 -4.02
CA CYS A 73 -3.65 12.80 -2.62
C CYS A 73 -4.33 14.17 -2.50
N VAL A 74 -5.21 14.28 -1.51
CA VAL A 74 -5.86 15.54 -1.15
C VAL A 74 -4.88 16.36 -0.31
N GLY A 75 -4.73 17.66 -0.63
CA GLY A 75 -3.93 18.59 0.17
C GLY A 75 -4.49 18.74 1.58
N PHE A 76 -3.62 19.00 2.57
CA PHE A 76 -4.00 18.97 4.00
C PHE A 76 -5.25 19.82 4.31
N ASN A 77 -5.30 21.07 3.85
CA ASN A 77 -6.41 21.99 4.09
C ASN A 77 -7.71 21.63 3.36
N ALA A 78 -7.62 20.76 2.34
CA ALA A 78 -8.78 20.31 1.55
C ALA A 78 -9.33 18.95 2.02
N ARG A 79 -8.78 18.37 3.08
CA ARG A 79 -9.26 17.10 3.63
C ARG A 79 -10.64 17.26 4.26
N ALA A 80 -11.45 16.23 4.13
CA ALA A 80 -12.77 16.18 4.75
C ALA A 80 -12.62 16.04 6.28
N PRO A 81 -13.02 17.06 7.07
CA PRO A 81 -12.88 17.01 8.54
C PRO A 81 -13.82 15.99 9.18
N ASP A 82 -14.85 15.57 8.47
CA ASP A 82 -15.89 14.66 8.94
C ASP A 82 -15.60 13.19 8.58
N GLY A 83 -14.41 12.92 8.00
CA GLY A 83 -13.99 11.60 7.56
C GLY A 83 -14.69 11.06 6.31
N GLY A 84 -15.47 11.89 5.59
CA GLY A 84 -16.23 11.49 4.39
C GLY A 84 -15.38 11.29 3.14
N GLY A 85 -14.25 12.00 3.03
CA GLY A 85 -13.32 11.92 1.90
C GLY A 85 -12.07 11.08 2.18
N VAL A 86 -11.57 10.37 1.17
CA VAL A 86 -10.30 9.63 1.23
C VAL A 86 -9.11 10.57 0.96
N ALA A 87 -8.25 10.79 1.96
CA ALA A 87 -7.13 11.73 1.85
C ALA A 87 -6.00 11.25 0.90
N ASP A 88 -5.80 9.94 0.76
CA ASP A 88 -4.74 9.37 -0.07
C ASP A 88 -5.33 8.32 -1.01
N ALA A 89 -5.43 8.70 -2.28
CA ALA A 89 -5.99 7.92 -3.38
C ALA A 89 -4.88 7.32 -4.28
N HIS A 90 -3.73 7.00 -3.69
CA HIS A 90 -2.78 6.10 -4.35
C HIS A 90 -3.32 4.67 -4.37
N ALA A 91 -3.02 3.95 -5.45
CA ALA A 91 -3.45 2.57 -5.68
C ALA A 91 -3.17 1.66 -4.48
N GLU A 92 -1.95 1.67 -3.94
CA GLU A 92 -1.52 0.83 -2.82
C GLU A 92 -2.35 1.10 -1.56
N VAL A 93 -2.72 2.37 -1.35
CA VAL A 93 -3.48 2.81 -0.17
C VAL A 93 -4.96 2.44 -0.31
N LEU A 94 -5.55 2.69 -1.48
CA LEU A 94 -6.94 2.34 -1.76
C LEU A 94 -7.13 0.81 -1.72
N ALA A 95 -6.25 0.05 -2.36
CA ALA A 95 -6.29 -1.40 -2.36
C ALA A 95 -6.19 -1.98 -0.94
N ARG A 96 -5.33 -1.42 -0.07
CA ARG A 96 -5.23 -1.84 1.35
C ARG A 96 -6.47 -1.46 2.16
N ARG A 97 -7.10 -0.32 1.88
CA ARG A 97 -8.38 0.05 2.54
C ARG A 97 -9.51 -0.88 2.12
N ALA A 98 -9.58 -1.21 0.83
CA ALA A 98 -10.49 -2.22 0.30
C ALA A 98 -10.24 -3.60 0.92
N PHE A 99 -8.98 -4.02 1.05
CA PHE A 99 -8.60 -5.26 1.72
C PHE A 99 -9.05 -5.27 3.20
N ALA A 100 -8.78 -4.20 3.95
CA ALA A 100 -9.21 -4.11 5.34
C ALA A 100 -10.74 -4.16 5.48
N ARG A 101 -11.48 -3.56 4.54
CA ARG A 101 -12.95 -3.66 4.51
C ARG A 101 -13.40 -5.09 4.20
N TRP A 102 -12.74 -5.75 3.25
CA TRP A 102 -13.01 -7.14 2.93
C TRP A 102 -12.77 -8.05 4.16
N LEU A 103 -11.72 -7.82 4.94
CA LEU A 103 -11.50 -8.52 6.22
C LEU A 103 -12.63 -8.31 7.23
N HIS A 104 -13.30 -7.15 7.25
CA HIS A 104 -14.49 -6.97 8.11
C HIS A 104 -15.59 -7.95 7.69
N VAL A 105 -15.85 -8.06 6.38
CA VAL A 105 -16.87 -8.96 5.83
C VAL A 105 -16.49 -10.42 6.02
N GLU A 106 -15.20 -10.77 5.91
CA GLU A 106 -14.71 -12.11 6.22
C GLU A 106 -14.89 -12.48 7.69
N TYR A 107 -14.66 -11.54 8.62
CA TYR A 107 -14.95 -11.79 10.03
C TYR A 107 -16.45 -12.02 10.26
N ALA A 108 -17.31 -11.23 9.60
CA ALA A 108 -18.75 -11.46 9.65
C ALA A 108 -19.13 -12.85 9.13
N ALA A 109 -18.56 -13.27 8.00
CA ALA A 109 -18.77 -14.61 7.46
C ALA A 109 -18.34 -15.71 8.44
N TYR A 110 -17.16 -15.56 9.07
CA TYR A 110 -16.67 -16.49 10.09
C TYR A 110 -17.64 -16.58 11.28
N ALA A 111 -18.04 -15.44 11.85
CA ALA A 111 -18.92 -15.39 13.01
C ALA A 111 -20.32 -15.96 12.70
N ASP A 112 -20.77 -15.83 11.44
CA ASP A 112 -22.04 -16.38 10.97
C ASP A 112 -21.92 -17.88 10.56
N GLY A 113 -20.78 -18.52 10.80
CA GLY A 113 -20.55 -19.94 10.50
C GLY A 113 -20.37 -20.27 9.00
N LYS A 114 -20.05 -19.27 8.18
CA LYS A 114 -19.79 -19.42 6.74
C LYS A 114 -18.29 -19.58 6.46
N ALA A 115 -17.96 -20.09 5.27
CA ALA A 115 -16.57 -20.16 4.83
C ALA A 115 -15.93 -18.76 4.79
N SER A 116 -14.79 -18.61 5.46
CA SER A 116 -14.07 -17.36 5.68
C SER A 116 -12.59 -17.63 5.83
N VAL A 117 -11.72 -16.74 5.32
CA VAL A 117 -10.24 -16.85 5.49
C VAL A 117 -9.75 -16.85 6.93
N PHE A 118 -10.64 -16.62 7.90
CA PHE A 118 -10.35 -16.73 9.31
C PHE A 118 -10.66 -18.11 9.86
N GLU A 119 -9.85 -18.52 10.84
CA GLU A 119 -10.20 -19.54 11.82
C GLU A 119 -10.06 -18.98 13.24
N ARG A 120 -10.59 -19.72 14.20
CA ARG A 120 -10.45 -19.40 15.61
C ARG A 120 -8.98 -19.31 15.99
N ASP A 121 -8.63 -18.25 16.71
CA ASP A 121 -7.38 -18.15 17.43
C ASP A 121 -7.59 -18.72 18.84
N ASP A 122 -6.92 -19.82 19.16
CA ASP A 122 -6.99 -20.50 20.45
C ASP A 122 -6.11 -19.84 21.53
N GLY A 123 -5.35 -18.80 21.17
CA GLY A 123 -4.53 -18.04 22.12
C GLY A 123 -3.27 -18.77 22.56
N LEU A 124 -2.82 -19.79 21.81
CA LEU A 124 -1.55 -20.50 22.05
C LEU A 124 -0.31 -19.73 21.57
N GLY A 125 -0.49 -18.52 21.01
CA GLY A 125 0.58 -17.63 20.56
C GLY A 125 1.07 -16.65 21.64
N ASP A 126 2.38 -16.46 21.71
CA ASP A 126 3.05 -15.51 22.61
C ASP A 126 2.52 -14.07 22.41
N VAL A 127 2.16 -13.39 23.50
CA VAL A 127 1.29 -12.21 23.54
C VAL A 127 2.03 -10.91 23.16
N HIS A 128 2.76 -10.92 22.04
CA HIS A 128 3.54 -9.78 21.60
C HIS A 128 2.66 -8.81 20.78
N GLY A 129 1.98 -7.88 21.49
CA GLY A 129 1.31 -6.73 20.86
C GLY A 129 -0.22 -6.68 21.00
N GLY A 130 -0.78 -7.28 22.05
CA GLY A 130 -2.24 -7.37 22.27
C GLY A 130 -2.97 -6.03 22.43
N CYS A 131 -4.22 -5.99 21.97
CA CYS A 131 -5.16 -4.92 22.29
C CYS A 131 -5.46 -4.92 23.80
N ALA A 132 -5.41 -3.75 24.45
CA ALA A 132 -5.70 -3.59 25.87
C ALA A 132 -7.17 -3.87 26.23
N LEU A 133 -8.05 -3.94 25.23
CA LEU A 133 -9.45 -4.30 25.40
C LEU A 133 -9.58 -5.82 25.54
N LYS A 134 -10.21 -6.24 26.63
CA LYS A 134 -10.51 -7.65 26.87
C LYS A 134 -11.65 -8.07 25.95
N VAL A 135 -11.31 -8.85 24.94
CA VAL A 135 -12.27 -9.55 24.09
C VAL A 135 -12.11 -11.05 24.30
N PRO A 136 -13.21 -11.80 24.44
CA PRO A 136 -13.17 -13.23 24.72
C PRO A 136 -12.51 -14.05 23.58
N VAL A 137 -11.89 -15.19 23.91
CA VAL A 137 -11.02 -15.96 22.98
C VAL A 137 -11.82 -16.62 21.85
N GLU A 138 -13.06 -17.02 22.08
CA GLU A 138 -13.96 -17.49 21.02
C GLU A 138 -14.25 -16.44 19.94
N SER A 139 -14.14 -15.15 20.28
CA SER A 139 -14.29 -14.04 19.34
C SER A 139 -12.96 -13.68 18.64
N MET A 140 -11.86 -14.35 18.99
CA MET A 140 -10.54 -14.12 18.38
C MET A 140 -10.36 -14.98 17.14
N VAL A 141 -9.74 -14.37 16.13
CA VAL A 141 -9.46 -15.00 14.86
C VAL A 141 -8.02 -14.78 14.41
N ARG A 142 -7.52 -15.72 13.62
CA ARG A 142 -6.30 -15.60 12.82
C ARG A 142 -6.57 -16.10 11.41
N LEU A 143 -5.69 -15.77 10.45
CA LEU A 143 -5.81 -16.38 9.13
C LEU A 143 -5.68 -17.90 9.25
N ARG A 144 -6.47 -18.62 8.43
CA ARG A 144 -6.37 -20.08 8.37
C ARG A 144 -4.96 -20.51 7.99
N ARG A 145 -4.53 -21.65 8.50
CA ARG A 145 -3.32 -22.29 7.99
C ARG A 145 -3.44 -22.48 6.48
N GLY A 146 -2.43 -22.01 5.76
CA GLY A 146 -2.33 -22.13 4.31
C GLY A 146 -2.92 -20.93 3.58
N VAL A 147 -3.40 -19.91 4.30
CA VAL A 147 -3.84 -18.67 3.68
C VAL A 147 -2.72 -17.64 3.75
N GLU A 148 -2.26 -17.20 2.59
CA GLU A 148 -1.24 -16.17 2.44
C GLU A 148 -1.78 -14.94 1.71
N VAL A 149 -1.26 -13.76 2.07
CA VAL A 149 -1.66 -12.49 1.47
C VAL A 149 -0.49 -11.90 0.71
N HIS A 150 -0.67 -11.61 -0.57
CA HIS A 150 0.36 -11.05 -1.44
C HIS A 150 -0.06 -9.69 -1.99
N VAL A 151 0.89 -8.77 -2.14
CA VAL A 151 0.65 -7.43 -2.68
C VAL A 151 1.22 -7.36 -4.09
N TYR A 152 0.44 -6.89 -5.05
CA TYR A 152 0.92 -6.50 -6.37
C TYR A 152 0.96 -4.98 -6.49
N CYS A 153 2.01 -4.43 -7.11
CA CYS A 153 2.09 -3.05 -7.58
C CYS A 153 2.57 -3.03 -9.03
N SER A 154 1.84 -2.38 -9.94
CA SER A 154 2.25 -2.28 -11.35
C SER A 154 3.47 -1.38 -11.57
N GLN A 155 3.86 -0.60 -10.56
CA GLN A 155 5.01 0.29 -10.55
C GLN A 155 5.65 0.25 -9.15
N SER A 156 6.93 0.60 -9.05
CA SER A 156 7.59 0.79 -7.75
C SER A 156 6.78 1.74 -6.86
N PRO A 157 6.51 1.36 -5.59
CA PRO A 157 5.81 2.22 -4.65
C PRO A 157 6.56 3.53 -4.45
N CYS A 158 5.87 4.67 -4.57
CA CYS A 158 6.54 5.96 -4.39
C CYS A 158 7.26 6.05 -3.04
N GLY A 159 8.42 6.74 -3.02
CA GLY A 159 9.32 6.77 -1.87
C GLY A 159 10.63 6.07 -2.19
N ASP A 160 11.21 5.40 -1.18
CA ASP A 160 12.54 4.77 -1.28
C ASP A 160 12.64 3.64 -2.30
N ALA A 161 11.55 2.88 -2.50
CA ALA A 161 11.51 1.77 -3.45
C ALA A 161 11.62 2.24 -4.91
N SER A 162 11.42 3.53 -5.19
CA SER A 162 11.59 4.13 -6.51
C SER A 162 12.93 4.88 -6.66
N VAL A 163 13.86 4.72 -5.72
CA VAL A 163 15.19 5.38 -5.77
C VAL A 163 16.24 4.34 -6.16
N PHE A 164 16.53 4.28 -7.46
CA PHE A 164 17.53 3.38 -8.06
C PHE A 164 17.80 3.81 -9.50
N GLU A 165 18.92 3.40 -10.08
CA GLU A 165 19.24 3.71 -11.47
C GLU A 165 19.25 2.43 -12.31
N LEU A 166 18.83 2.55 -13.56
CA LEU A 166 18.90 1.48 -14.56
C LEU A 166 19.83 1.94 -15.67
N ARG A 167 20.54 0.99 -16.28
CA ARG A 167 21.27 1.24 -17.53
C ARG A 167 20.29 1.83 -18.56
N ARG A 168 20.68 2.95 -19.18
CA ARG A 168 19.85 3.59 -20.22
C ARG A 168 19.72 2.59 -21.36
N ALA A 169 18.50 2.37 -21.82
CA ALA A 169 18.30 1.99 -23.22
C ALA A 169 18.98 3.08 -24.06
N THR A 170 20.03 2.75 -24.79
CA THR A 170 20.45 3.57 -25.92
C THR A 170 19.24 3.73 -26.80
N ASN A 171 18.74 4.97 -26.94
CA ASN A 171 17.61 5.27 -27.81
C ASN A 171 17.89 4.65 -29.19
N ALA A 172 16.99 3.80 -29.67
CA ALA A 172 16.90 3.52 -31.09
C ALA A 172 16.41 4.82 -31.76
N GLY A 173 17.31 5.49 -32.47
CA GLY A 173 17.01 6.74 -33.16
C GLY A 173 18.24 7.64 -33.29
N ASP A 174 19.22 7.18 -34.07
CA ASP A 174 19.94 8.12 -34.94
C ASP A 174 18.88 8.79 -35.82
N CYS A 175 18.60 10.06 -35.56
CA CYS A 175 18.21 10.98 -36.62
C CYS A 175 19.10 12.21 -36.54
N ASP A 176 20.06 12.19 -37.46
CA ASP A 176 20.79 13.30 -38.04
C ASP A 176 20.05 14.65 -37.93
N PHE A 177 20.67 15.59 -37.22
CA PHE A 177 20.48 17.02 -37.49
C PHE A 177 21.83 17.72 -37.33
N GLY A 178 22.42 18.03 -38.48
CA GLY A 178 23.78 18.54 -38.63
C GLY A 178 24.05 19.94 -38.09
N ASP A 179 25.35 20.23 -38.08
CA ASP A 179 26.08 21.51 -38.03
C ASP A 179 25.24 22.78 -38.14
N ILE A 180 25.26 23.63 -37.09
CA ILE A 180 25.48 25.08 -37.24
C ILE A 180 26.37 25.60 -36.10
N ARG A 181 27.63 25.87 -36.45
CA ARG A 181 28.52 26.85 -35.79
C ARG A 181 27.90 28.26 -35.78
N GLY A 182 27.95 28.96 -34.65
CA GLY A 182 27.76 30.41 -34.58
C GLY A 182 27.32 30.92 -33.21
N GLY A 183 28.22 31.57 -32.46
CA GLY A 183 27.96 32.01 -31.09
C GLY A 183 27.21 33.34 -30.95
N ARG A 184 26.60 33.56 -29.77
CA ARG A 184 26.79 34.73 -28.88
C ARG A 184 25.86 34.69 -27.66
N THR A 185 26.49 34.98 -26.52
CA THR A 185 26.00 35.68 -25.31
C THR A 185 24.75 35.21 -24.56
N ALA A 186 24.98 34.95 -23.27
CA ALA A 186 23.99 34.67 -22.24
C ALA A 186 22.89 35.75 -22.13
N SER A 187 21.66 35.28 -21.90
CA SER A 187 20.66 35.99 -21.11
C SER A 187 19.92 35.00 -20.21
N THR A 188 19.91 35.33 -18.92
CA THR A 188 19.22 34.67 -17.82
C THR A 188 17.70 34.74 -17.99
N SER A 189 17.04 33.60 -18.18
CA SER A 189 15.71 33.25 -17.64
C SER A 189 15.11 32.13 -18.48
N ASP A 190 15.34 30.87 -18.11
CA ASP A 190 14.43 29.76 -18.42
C ASP A 190 14.87 28.55 -17.58
N VAL A 191 14.33 28.49 -16.37
CA VAL A 191 14.43 27.29 -15.54
C VAL A 191 13.50 26.25 -16.16
N GLU A 192 14.02 25.50 -17.13
CA GLU A 192 13.36 24.28 -17.60
C GLU A 192 13.13 23.34 -16.42
N ARG A 193 11.85 23.19 -16.11
CA ARG A 193 11.29 22.44 -15.00
C ARG A 193 11.58 20.95 -15.19
N LYS A 194 12.70 20.46 -14.63
CA LYS A 194 13.09 19.03 -14.65
C LYS A 194 11.94 18.14 -14.18
N LYS A 195 11.45 17.25 -15.06
CA LYS A 195 10.28 16.37 -14.86
C LYS A 195 10.67 15.04 -14.16
N ARG A 196 9.68 14.47 -13.47
CA ARG A 196 9.69 13.38 -12.46
C ARG A 196 9.64 11.98 -13.11
N ALA A 197 10.55 11.06 -12.80
CA ALA A 197 10.63 9.71 -13.39
C ALA A 197 10.22 8.57 -12.43
N LYS A 198 9.32 7.70 -12.87
CA LYS A 198 8.95 6.41 -12.23
C LYS A 198 9.41 5.23 -13.07
N THR A 199 9.38 4.03 -12.49
CA THR A 199 9.67 2.69 -13.06
C THR A 199 9.11 2.35 -14.44
N THR A 200 8.29 3.18 -15.06
CA THR A 200 7.62 2.85 -16.33
C THR A 200 7.61 4.01 -17.32
N GLY A 201 8.44 5.05 -17.15
CA GLY A 201 8.52 6.15 -18.12
C GLY A 201 9.82 6.13 -18.92
N LEU A 202 9.72 5.87 -20.23
CA LEU A 202 10.68 6.38 -21.21
C LEU A 202 10.56 7.92 -21.33
N ALA A 203 11.65 8.53 -21.81
CA ALA A 203 11.89 9.95 -22.13
C ALA A 203 12.50 10.83 -21.02
N GLY A 204 13.82 10.99 -21.10
CA GLY A 204 14.57 12.20 -20.70
C GLY A 204 15.01 12.33 -19.24
N GLY A 205 14.30 11.73 -18.29
CA GLY A 205 14.73 11.64 -16.88
C GLY A 205 15.24 10.23 -16.58
N GLY A 206 16.47 10.10 -16.10
CA GLY A 206 17.04 8.80 -15.71
C GLY A 206 16.10 8.01 -14.78
N ALA A 207 16.18 6.68 -14.87
CA ALA A 207 15.43 5.79 -14.00
C ALA A 207 15.61 6.18 -12.51
N GLY A 208 14.51 6.13 -11.75
CA GLY A 208 14.44 6.31 -10.29
C GLY A 208 14.57 7.72 -9.72
N THR A 209 13.59 8.58 -10.02
CA THR A 209 13.40 9.85 -9.29
C THR A 209 12.01 9.90 -8.63
N THR A 210 11.95 9.55 -7.34
CA THR A 210 10.73 9.76 -6.55
C THR A 210 10.42 11.25 -6.44
N GLY A 211 9.14 11.62 -6.53
CA GLY A 211 8.75 12.97 -6.08
C GLY A 211 8.12 12.98 -4.70
N ALA A 212 8.33 11.95 -3.88
CA ALA A 212 8.07 12.05 -2.45
C ALA A 212 9.24 12.79 -1.79
N LYS A 213 8.93 13.70 -0.88
CA LYS A 213 9.86 14.64 -0.24
C LYS A 213 10.38 14.11 1.09
N ILE A 214 11.63 14.36 1.45
CA ILE A 214 12.24 13.90 2.70
C ILE A 214 11.60 14.63 3.89
N MET A 215 11.32 13.88 4.95
CA MET A 215 10.81 14.42 6.21
C MET A 215 11.94 15.12 6.99
N SER A 216 11.80 16.41 7.30
CA SER A 216 12.71 17.08 8.24
C SER A 216 12.32 16.78 9.70
N VAL A 217 13.32 16.56 10.56
CA VAL A 217 13.14 16.21 11.99
C VAL A 217 13.31 17.44 12.90
N GLU A 218 13.62 18.62 12.35
CA GLU A 218 13.79 19.82 13.16
C GLU A 218 12.46 20.32 13.75
N THR A 219 12.20 19.88 14.98
CA THR A 219 11.28 20.51 15.92
C THR A 219 11.82 21.89 16.29
N ARG A 220 11.54 22.91 15.47
CA ARG A 220 11.43 24.25 16.03
C ARG A 220 10.13 24.30 16.82
N ALA A 221 10.26 24.64 18.10
CA ALA A 221 9.16 24.81 19.03
C ALA A 221 8.01 25.58 18.36
N GLY A 222 6.88 24.89 18.13
CA GLY A 222 5.70 25.46 17.50
C GLY A 222 5.78 25.66 15.98
N GLY A 223 5.82 24.58 15.19
CA GLY A 223 5.63 24.67 13.75
C GLY A 223 5.72 23.31 13.06
N GLY A 224 4.66 22.93 12.34
CA GLY A 224 4.52 21.60 11.73
C GLY A 224 5.71 21.21 10.84
N GLY A 225 6.11 19.94 10.94
CA GLY A 225 7.18 19.37 10.12
C GLY A 225 6.97 19.69 8.64
N GLY A 226 7.98 20.30 8.02
CA GLY A 226 7.99 20.68 6.61
C GLY A 226 8.79 19.69 5.76
N ALA A 227 8.68 19.82 4.44
CA ALA A 227 9.65 19.18 3.55
C ALA A 227 10.99 19.91 3.68
N ASP A 228 12.10 19.19 3.77
CA ASP A 228 13.45 19.77 3.82
C ASP A 228 13.86 20.27 2.42
N PRO A 229 13.85 21.59 2.14
CA PRO A 229 14.09 22.10 0.79
C PRO A 229 15.53 21.90 0.32
N GLU A 230 16.48 21.77 1.25
CA GLU A 230 17.90 21.63 0.95
C GLU A 230 18.27 20.17 0.68
N ARG A 231 17.74 19.23 1.48
CA ARG A 231 17.85 17.78 1.21
C ARG A 231 17.03 17.33 0.00
N ASP A 232 15.85 17.92 -0.22
CA ASP A 232 15.01 17.65 -1.39
C ASP A 232 15.64 18.15 -2.71
N ARG A 233 16.45 19.21 -2.67
CA ARG A 233 17.15 19.74 -3.87
C ARG A 233 18.27 18.81 -4.34
N ALA A 234 18.82 17.99 -3.45
CA ALA A 234 20.11 17.35 -3.69
C ALA A 234 20.12 15.83 -3.88
N THR A 235 19.11 15.02 -3.48
CA THR A 235 19.46 13.60 -3.23
C THR A 235 18.54 12.49 -3.75
N LYS A 236 19.23 11.50 -4.35
CA LYS A 236 18.94 10.07 -4.38
C LYS A 236 19.10 9.43 -2.98
N GLU A 237 18.85 10.15 -1.88
CA GLU A 237 19.21 9.69 -0.52
C GLU A 237 18.43 8.44 -0.17
N ILE A 238 19.12 7.33 0.06
CA ILE A 238 18.47 6.04 0.28
C ILE A 238 18.13 5.86 1.77
N GLY A 239 17.00 5.21 2.06
CA GLY A 239 16.56 4.85 3.42
C GLY A 239 15.69 5.89 4.13
N ALA A 240 15.59 7.13 3.61
CA ALA A 240 14.85 8.21 4.26
C ALA A 240 13.31 8.03 4.25
N ILE A 241 12.65 8.46 5.34
CA ILE A 241 11.18 8.57 5.43
C ILE A 241 10.71 9.77 4.60
N ARG A 242 9.64 9.60 3.81
CA ARG A 242 9.18 10.60 2.84
C ARG A 242 7.69 10.89 2.89
N TRP A 243 7.30 12.09 2.46
CA TRP A 243 5.93 12.53 2.28
C TRP A 243 5.55 12.75 0.82
N LYS A 244 4.28 12.51 0.49
CA LYS A 244 3.73 12.75 -0.84
C LYS A 244 3.45 14.24 -1.05
N PRO A 245 3.85 14.81 -2.20
CA PRO A 245 3.48 16.17 -2.54
C PRO A 245 1.97 16.21 -2.80
N GLY A 246 1.27 17.16 -2.19
CA GLY A 246 -0.13 17.45 -2.52
C GLY A 246 -0.24 18.28 -3.79
N ARG A 247 -1.46 18.49 -4.30
CA ARG A 247 -1.72 19.52 -5.32
C ARG A 247 -1.94 20.84 -4.61
N GLY A 248 -0.96 21.74 -4.65
CA GLY A 248 -0.96 22.95 -3.82
C GLY A 248 -0.39 22.63 -2.44
N ASP A 249 -1.23 22.71 -1.41
CA ASP A 249 -0.81 22.46 -0.03
C ASP A 249 -0.21 21.06 0.16
N PRO A 250 0.85 20.91 0.98
CA PRO A 250 1.42 19.62 1.32
C PRO A 250 0.34 18.64 1.79
N SER A 251 0.43 17.39 1.34
CA SER A 251 -0.54 16.38 1.76
C SER A 251 -0.22 15.78 3.12
N PHE A 252 1.04 15.82 3.60
CA PHE A 252 1.53 15.10 4.78
C PHE A 252 1.16 13.60 4.83
N CYS A 253 0.90 13.00 3.67
CA CYS A 253 0.74 11.55 3.56
C CYS A 253 2.13 10.91 3.39
N LEU A 254 2.49 9.95 4.25
CA LEU A 254 3.69 9.11 4.03
C LEU A 254 3.71 8.49 2.63
N SER A 255 4.91 8.27 2.10
CA SER A 255 5.13 7.57 0.83
C SER A 255 4.57 6.14 0.87
N CYS A 256 4.32 5.53 -0.29
CA CYS A 256 3.82 4.15 -0.35
C CYS A 256 4.88 3.14 0.10
N SER A 257 6.16 3.41 -0.14
CA SER A 257 7.28 2.62 0.42
C SER A 257 7.23 2.58 1.95
N ASP A 258 7.08 3.74 2.60
CA ASP A 258 7.03 3.84 4.08
C ASP A 258 5.78 3.18 4.65
N LYS A 259 4.67 3.25 3.92
CA LYS A 259 3.42 2.59 4.30
C LYS A 259 3.50 1.08 4.18
N LEU A 260 4.07 0.55 3.10
CA LEU A 260 4.27 -0.90 2.93
C LEU A 260 5.21 -1.45 3.99
N CYS A 261 6.30 -0.75 4.31
CA CYS A 261 7.16 -1.05 5.46
C CYS A 261 6.35 -1.10 6.76
N ARG A 262 5.56 -0.05 7.06
CA ARG A 262 4.69 0.00 8.24
C ARG A 262 3.67 -1.15 8.27
N TRP A 263 3.08 -1.52 7.14
CA TRP A 263 2.10 -2.61 7.07
C TRP A 263 2.73 -3.99 7.20
N SER A 264 3.97 -4.14 6.78
CA SER A 264 4.73 -5.39 6.94
C SER A 264 5.10 -5.65 8.39
N MET A 265 5.24 -4.61 9.21
CA MET A 265 5.48 -4.75 10.66
C MET A 265 4.18 -4.85 11.47
N PHE A 266 3.20 -3.97 11.17
CA PHE A 266 2.03 -3.80 12.03
C PHE A 266 0.75 -4.40 11.46
N GLY A 267 0.82 -5.06 10.32
CA GLY A 267 -0.29 -5.74 9.68
C GLY A 267 -1.16 -4.85 8.80
N LEU A 268 -1.76 -5.48 7.81
CA LEU A 268 -2.62 -4.90 6.79
C LEU A 268 -4.03 -4.59 7.31
N GLN A 269 -4.48 -5.24 8.38
CA GLN A 269 -5.83 -5.13 8.92
C GLN A 269 -6.11 -3.77 9.59
N GLY A 270 -5.07 -3.10 10.08
CA GLY A 270 -5.19 -1.85 10.82
C GLY A 270 -5.66 -2.04 12.28
N ARG A 271 -5.69 -0.94 13.04
CA ARG A 271 -5.86 -1.00 14.50
C ARG A 271 -7.24 -1.45 14.99
N LEU A 272 -8.32 -1.20 14.24
CA LEU A 272 -9.66 -1.63 14.68
C LEU A 272 -9.80 -3.16 14.65
N MET A 273 -9.37 -3.79 13.55
CA MET A 273 -9.41 -5.25 13.42
C MET A 273 -8.53 -5.98 14.43
N ARG A 274 -7.52 -5.33 15.02
CA ARG A 274 -6.74 -5.89 16.15
C ARG A 274 -7.56 -6.22 17.39
N LEU A 275 -8.80 -5.72 17.47
CA LEU A 275 -9.74 -6.11 18.52
C LEU A 275 -10.03 -7.62 18.51
N VAL A 276 -10.10 -8.21 17.31
CA VAL A 276 -10.46 -9.63 17.08
C VAL A 276 -9.35 -10.42 16.37
N ALA A 277 -8.49 -9.78 15.60
CA ALA A 277 -7.33 -10.37 14.92
C ALA A 277 -6.03 -9.76 15.47
N ARG A 278 -5.58 -10.27 16.62
CA ARG A 278 -4.46 -9.70 17.40
C ARG A 278 -3.16 -9.71 16.61
N ASP A 279 -2.88 -10.84 15.98
CA ASP A 279 -1.65 -11.01 15.22
C ASP A 279 -1.67 -10.13 13.95
N PRO A 280 -0.54 -9.48 13.63
CA PRO A 280 -0.41 -8.74 12.38
C PRO A 280 -0.69 -9.64 11.17
N ILE A 281 -1.68 -9.27 10.35
CA ILE A 281 -1.86 -9.90 9.04
C ILE A 281 -0.86 -9.24 8.09
N THR A 282 0.34 -9.80 8.01
CA THR A 282 1.42 -9.28 7.17
C THR A 282 1.29 -9.83 5.74
N PRO A 283 1.79 -9.10 4.73
CA PRO A 283 1.95 -9.70 3.42
C PRO A 283 3.06 -10.77 3.45
N SER A 284 2.85 -11.89 2.78
CA SER A 284 3.86 -12.91 2.52
C SER A 284 4.81 -12.47 1.41
N SER A 285 4.31 -11.71 0.42
CA SER A 285 5.16 -11.06 -0.58
C SER A 285 4.67 -9.70 -1.06
N VAL A 286 5.60 -8.87 -1.53
CA VAL A 286 5.37 -7.64 -2.30
C VAL A 286 5.97 -7.82 -3.69
N CYS A 287 5.10 -7.94 -4.68
CA CYS A 287 5.43 -8.16 -6.08
C CYS A 287 5.28 -6.85 -6.87
N VAL A 288 6.32 -6.46 -7.61
CA VAL A 288 6.33 -5.21 -8.37
C VAL A 288 6.79 -5.44 -9.79
N SER A 289 6.06 -4.90 -10.76
CA SER A 289 6.46 -5.00 -12.17
C SER A 289 7.75 -4.21 -12.44
N THR A 290 8.65 -4.82 -13.19
CA THR A 290 9.84 -4.16 -13.71
C THR A 290 9.49 -3.19 -14.84
N PRO A 291 10.34 -2.16 -15.08
CA PRO A 291 10.30 -1.40 -16.32
C PRO A 291 10.45 -2.29 -17.54
N ARG A 292 9.91 -1.83 -18.67
CA ARG A 292 10.32 -2.35 -19.98
C ARG A 292 11.74 -1.87 -20.25
N VAL A 293 12.65 -2.83 -20.39
CA VAL A 293 14.06 -2.65 -20.77
C VAL A 293 14.36 -3.57 -21.95
N ARG A 294 15.57 -3.49 -22.52
CA ARG A 294 16.00 -4.45 -23.55
C ARG A 294 16.09 -5.85 -22.92
N GLU A 295 15.89 -6.89 -23.72
CA GLU A 295 15.89 -8.29 -23.24
C GLU A 295 17.19 -8.62 -22.47
N GLU A 296 18.34 -8.14 -22.96
CA GLU A 296 19.63 -8.30 -22.30
C GLU A 296 19.74 -7.62 -20.91
N ASP A 297 18.89 -6.62 -20.62
CA ASP A 297 18.90 -5.82 -19.40
C ASP A 297 17.80 -6.26 -18.40
N GLU A 298 16.88 -7.16 -18.77
CA GLU A 298 15.71 -7.52 -17.93
C GLU A 298 16.13 -8.08 -16.57
N ASP A 299 17.16 -8.93 -16.61
CA ASP A 299 17.74 -9.59 -15.47
C ASP A 299 18.39 -8.59 -14.49
N GLU A 300 19.07 -7.57 -15.04
CA GLU A 300 19.63 -6.47 -14.25
C GLU A 300 18.53 -5.60 -13.66
N ALA A 301 17.53 -5.22 -14.47
CA ALA A 301 16.40 -4.41 -14.03
C ALA A 301 15.63 -5.08 -12.89
N LYS A 302 15.40 -6.39 -12.99
CA LYS A 302 14.78 -7.20 -11.95
C LYS A 302 15.58 -7.18 -10.65
N ARG A 303 16.90 -7.43 -10.73
CA ARG A 303 17.80 -7.38 -9.56
C ARG A 303 17.81 -6.01 -8.88
N VAL A 304 17.88 -4.93 -9.66
CA VAL A 304 17.89 -3.56 -9.14
C VAL A 304 16.58 -3.20 -8.46
N VAL A 305 15.44 -3.50 -9.09
CA VAL A 305 14.10 -3.25 -8.52
C VAL A 305 13.89 -4.07 -7.25
N GLU A 306 14.24 -5.35 -7.27
CA GLU A 306 14.15 -6.23 -6.09
C GLU A 306 15.00 -5.70 -4.93
N SER A 307 16.24 -5.28 -5.19
CA SER A 307 17.12 -4.68 -4.20
C SER A 307 16.54 -3.39 -3.61
N ALA A 308 15.99 -2.50 -4.44
CA ALA A 308 15.35 -1.28 -3.98
C ALA A 308 14.13 -1.57 -3.10
N LEU A 309 13.33 -2.60 -3.43
CA LEU A 309 12.19 -3.02 -2.63
C LEU A 309 12.59 -3.60 -1.29
N LYS A 310 13.54 -4.54 -1.26
CA LYS A 310 14.05 -5.16 -0.02
C LYS A 310 14.54 -4.08 0.93
N ARG A 311 15.36 -3.17 0.42
CA ARG A 311 15.85 -2.04 1.20
C ARG A 311 14.74 -1.14 1.74
N ALA A 312 13.77 -0.80 0.89
CA ALA A 312 12.69 0.11 1.23
C ALA A 312 11.60 -0.51 2.12
N ILE A 313 11.51 -1.83 2.25
CA ILE A 313 10.39 -2.47 2.96
C ILE A 313 10.90 -3.36 4.10
N VAL A 314 12.03 -4.04 3.91
CA VAL A 314 12.63 -5.03 4.82
C VAL A 314 13.85 -4.43 5.54
N ASP A 315 14.97 -4.20 4.84
CA ASP A 315 16.27 -3.97 5.48
C ASP A 315 16.31 -2.77 6.44
N ARG A 316 15.58 -1.69 6.14
CA ARG A 316 15.58 -0.50 7.01
C ARG A 316 14.86 -0.69 8.35
N VAL A 317 14.13 -1.79 8.51
CA VAL A 317 13.55 -2.23 9.79
C VAL A 317 14.55 -3.06 10.60
N GLU A 318 15.52 -3.67 9.94
CA GLU A 318 16.52 -4.55 10.57
C GLU A 318 17.81 -3.80 10.91
N ARG A 319 18.15 -2.76 10.15
CA ARG A 319 19.34 -1.92 10.36
C ARG A 319 19.01 -0.73 11.26
N GLY A 320 19.47 -0.77 12.51
CA GLY A 320 19.62 0.43 13.35
C GLY A 320 20.68 1.38 12.75
N GLU A 321 20.73 2.63 13.22
CA GLU A 321 21.43 3.78 12.60
C GLU A 321 22.94 3.63 12.30
N ASN A 322 23.60 2.53 12.66
CA ASN A 322 25.01 2.31 12.35
C ASN A 322 25.14 1.32 11.19
N GLY A 323 25.49 1.87 10.02
CA GLY A 323 25.70 1.14 8.76
C GLY A 323 26.93 0.24 8.74
N ASP A 324 27.07 -0.67 9.70
CA ASP A 324 28.09 -1.71 9.66
C ASP A 324 27.52 -2.95 8.97
N ALA A 325 27.87 -3.09 7.70
CA ALA A 325 27.60 -4.27 6.89
C ALA A 325 28.52 -5.44 7.30
N ASN A 326 28.37 -5.95 8.53
CA ASN A 326 29.06 -7.17 8.94
C ASN A 326 28.18 -8.06 9.81
N GLY A 327 27.83 -9.21 9.23
CA GLY A 327 27.71 -10.50 9.93
C GLY A 327 26.45 -10.71 10.77
N ILE A 328 25.39 -11.23 10.15
CA ILE A 328 24.50 -12.19 10.81
C ILE A 328 24.09 -13.24 9.78
N ASP A 329 24.87 -14.33 9.74
CA ASP A 329 24.32 -15.63 9.38
C ASP A 329 23.57 -16.20 10.60
N ALA A 330 22.51 -16.93 10.28
CA ALA A 330 21.80 -17.93 11.08
C ALA A 330 20.66 -17.47 12.03
N GLU A 331 19.48 -18.03 11.69
CA GLU A 331 18.32 -18.36 12.55
C GLU A 331 17.27 -17.29 12.86
N ILE A 332 16.59 -16.81 11.81
CA ILE A 332 15.12 -16.57 11.83
C ILE A 332 14.53 -17.04 10.50
N GLU A 333 14.34 -18.35 10.36
CA GLU A 333 13.60 -18.95 9.23
C GLU A 333 12.16 -19.22 9.70
N ASP A 334 11.20 -18.36 9.29
CA ASP A 334 9.94 -18.84 8.67
C ASP A 334 8.99 -17.74 8.15
N ALA A 335 9.28 -16.44 8.33
CA ALA A 335 8.38 -15.38 7.82
C ALA A 335 9.11 -14.12 7.32
N SER A 336 10.25 -14.27 6.65
CA SER A 336 10.90 -13.13 5.97
C SER A 336 10.02 -12.69 4.80
N LEU A 337 9.46 -11.48 4.88
CA LEU A 337 8.70 -10.87 3.79
C LEU A 337 9.46 -11.01 2.46
N MET A 338 8.81 -11.59 1.45
CA MET A 338 9.43 -11.72 0.14
C MET A 338 9.20 -10.48 -0.72
N CYS A 339 10.26 -9.83 -1.19
CA CYS A 339 10.17 -8.78 -2.21
C CYS A 339 10.52 -9.39 -3.56
N VAL A 340 9.61 -9.27 -4.54
CA VAL A 340 9.74 -9.90 -5.86
C VAL A 340 9.58 -8.84 -6.95
N ALA A 341 10.56 -8.75 -7.83
CA ALA A 341 10.41 -8.01 -9.08
C ALA A 341 9.87 -8.98 -10.15
N VAL A 342 8.81 -8.60 -10.87
CA VAL A 342 8.13 -9.46 -11.85
C VAL A 342 8.17 -8.84 -13.24
N ALA A 343 8.01 -9.67 -14.27
CA ALA A 343 8.01 -9.23 -15.66
C ALA A 343 7.03 -8.08 -15.92
N PRO A 344 7.36 -7.16 -16.85
CA PRO A 344 6.52 -6.01 -17.17
C PRO A 344 5.14 -6.45 -17.67
N ALA A 345 4.13 -5.58 -17.54
CA ALA A 345 2.83 -5.78 -18.19
C ALA A 345 3.03 -5.86 -19.72
N ASP A 346 2.68 -6.98 -20.37
CA ASP A 346 3.07 -7.33 -21.75
C ASP A 346 2.29 -6.54 -22.81
N ARG A 347 1.07 -6.10 -22.53
CA ARG A 347 0.20 -5.40 -23.52
C ARG A 347 -0.56 -4.18 -23.04
N THR A 348 -0.49 -3.85 -21.75
CA THR A 348 -1.10 -2.66 -21.19
C THR A 348 0.00 -1.85 -20.54
N ASN A 349 0.38 -0.73 -21.13
CA ASN A 349 1.19 0.22 -20.40
C ASN A 349 0.28 0.77 -19.28
N LEU A 350 0.27 0.11 -18.13
CA LEU A 350 -0.46 0.55 -16.92
C LEU A 350 0.14 1.85 -16.35
N SER A 351 0.84 2.61 -17.17
CA SER A 351 1.46 3.86 -16.84
C SER A 351 1.19 4.84 -17.97
N SER A 352 0.52 5.93 -17.63
CA SER A 352 0.23 7.05 -18.53
C SER A 352 1.49 7.81 -19.00
N TYR A 353 2.69 7.32 -18.73
CA TYR A 353 3.90 8.10 -19.00
C TYR A 353 4.18 8.20 -20.49
N GLU A 354 3.88 7.16 -21.29
CA GLU A 354 3.96 7.23 -22.76
C GLU A 354 2.95 8.22 -23.33
N ALA A 355 1.66 8.17 -22.92
CA ALA A 355 0.66 9.12 -23.40
C ALA A 355 0.99 10.59 -23.05
N VAL A 356 1.58 10.83 -21.89
CA VAL A 356 2.04 12.16 -21.47
C VAL A 356 3.29 12.60 -22.23
N ALA A 357 4.22 11.68 -22.51
CA ALA A 357 5.38 11.95 -23.36
C ALA A 357 4.93 12.28 -24.79
N ASN A 358 3.84 11.67 -25.25
CA ASN A 358 3.24 11.88 -26.57
C ASN A 358 2.24 13.05 -26.63
N GLY A 359 2.08 13.83 -25.56
CA GLY A 359 1.29 15.06 -25.56
C GLY A 359 -0.23 14.90 -25.42
N ALA A 360 -0.73 13.73 -25.01
CA ALA A 360 -2.16 13.49 -24.87
C ALA A 360 -2.80 14.21 -23.67
N ALA A 361 -4.07 14.59 -23.82
CA ALA A 361 -4.85 15.28 -22.78
C ALA A 361 -5.35 14.26 -21.73
N VAL A 362 -4.65 14.17 -20.59
CA VAL A 362 -5.01 13.24 -19.51
C VAL A 362 -6.31 13.68 -18.82
N ALA A 363 -7.33 12.81 -18.84
CA ALA A 363 -8.58 12.98 -18.12
C ALA A 363 -8.34 13.18 -16.60
N ALA A 364 -9.32 13.80 -15.91
CA ALA A 364 -9.25 14.02 -14.47
C ALA A 364 -8.96 12.68 -13.75
N PRO A 365 -8.02 12.63 -12.78
CA PRO A 365 -7.50 11.37 -12.23
C PRO A 365 -8.56 10.70 -11.35
N VAL A 366 -9.34 9.81 -11.96
CA VAL A 366 -10.30 8.94 -11.30
C VAL A 366 -9.61 7.63 -10.95
N SER A 367 -9.77 7.22 -9.70
CA SER A 367 -9.30 5.96 -9.15
C SER A 367 -10.43 4.93 -9.21
N THR A 368 -10.18 3.79 -9.84
CA THR A 368 -11.09 2.64 -9.80
C THR A 368 -10.71 1.77 -8.61
N VAL A 369 -11.69 1.31 -7.85
CA VAL A 369 -11.52 0.42 -6.70
C VAL A 369 -12.42 -0.78 -6.87
N TYR A 370 -11.90 -1.97 -6.56
CA TYR A 370 -12.63 -3.22 -6.49
C TYR A 370 -12.47 -3.85 -5.10
N ILE A 371 -13.57 -4.35 -4.57
CA ILE A 371 -13.65 -5.14 -3.35
C ILE A 371 -14.36 -6.44 -3.71
N ALA A 372 -13.70 -7.57 -3.45
CA ALA A 372 -14.28 -8.87 -3.72
C ALA A 372 -15.45 -9.18 -2.79
N PRO A 373 -16.35 -10.10 -3.19
CA PRO A 373 -17.35 -10.66 -2.29
C PRO A 373 -16.67 -11.48 -1.17
N PRO A 374 -17.38 -11.89 -0.12
CA PRO A 374 -16.80 -12.79 0.89
C PRO A 374 -16.41 -14.15 0.29
N THR A 375 -15.46 -14.84 0.92
CA THR A 375 -14.87 -16.11 0.46
C THR A 375 -15.91 -17.16 0.11
N TRP A 376 -16.94 -17.36 0.94
CA TRP A 376 -18.02 -18.31 0.67
C TRP A 376 -18.82 -18.02 -0.62
N ALA A 377 -18.74 -16.79 -1.13
CA ALA A 377 -19.44 -16.37 -2.35
C ALA A 377 -18.51 -16.21 -3.55
N MET A 378 -17.19 -16.43 -3.41
CA MET A 378 -16.24 -16.24 -4.52
C MET A 378 -16.30 -17.35 -5.58
N ASP A 379 -16.82 -18.53 -5.25
CA ASP A 379 -16.96 -19.65 -6.19
C ASP A 379 -18.26 -19.56 -7.03
N VAL A 380 -19.10 -18.54 -6.78
CA VAL A 380 -20.27 -18.19 -7.61
C VAL A 380 -19.79 -17.31 -8.77
N GLU A 381 -20.15 -17.63 -10.01
CA GLU A 381 -19.64 -17.03 -11.27
C GLU A 381 -19.14 -15.57 -11.10
N GLU A 382 -17.83 -15.38 -11.32
CA GLU A 382 -17.06 -14.20 -10.91
C GLU A 382 -17.58 -12.86 -11.46
N ASP A 383 -18.35 -12.88 -12.55
CA ASP A 383 -18.85 -11.72 -13.29
C ASP A 383 -20.31 -11.33 -12.95
N ALA A 384 -20.99 -12.13 -12.12
CA ALA A 384 -22.39 -11.96 -11.75
C ALA A 384 -22.62 -11.69 -10.25
N ASN A 385 -21.56 -11.69 -9.42
CA ASN A 385 -21.74 -11.55 -7.99
C ASN A 385 -22.05 -10.09 -7.57
N GLU A 386 -23.33 -9.81 -7.32
CA GLU A 386 -23.85 -8.52 -6.80
C GLU A 386 -23.22 -8.11 -5.45
N LEU A 387 -22.58 -9.04 -4.74
CA LEU A 387 -21.87 -8.76 -3.48
C LEU A 387 -20.48 -8.13 -3.71
N SER A 388 -19.95 -8.21 -4.92
CA SER A 388 -18.72 -7.51 -5.29
C SER A 388 -18.98 -6.00 -5.43
N ARG A 389 -17.97 -5.18 -5.12
CA ARG A 389 -18.13 -3.72 -5.11
C ARG A 389 -17.09 -3.05 -5.98
N VAL A 390 -17.56 -2.18 -6.87
CA VAL A 390 -16.71 -1.29 -7.69
C VAL A 390 -17.04 0.16 -7.38
N GLU A 391 -16.02 0.97 -7.10
CA GLU A 391 -16.15 2.42 -6.88
C GLU A 391 -15.22 3.21 -7.80
N ARG A 392 -15.67 4.41 -8.19
CA ARG A 392 -14.84 5.40 -8.86
C ARG A 392 -14.65 6.61 -7.94
N ILE A 393 -13.42 6.89 -7.54
CA ILE A 393 -13.07 7.94 -6.58
C ILE A 393 -12.30 9.04 -7.30
N LEU A 394 -12.71 10.29 -7.15
CA LEU A 394 -11.96 11.43 -7.68
C LEU A 394 -10.79 11.74 -6.75
N GLY A 395 -9.57 11.40 -7.15
CA GLY A 395 -8.38 11.52 -6.31
C GLY A 395 -8.04 12.94 -5.86
N ALA A 396 -8.60 13.96 -6.51
CA ALA A 396 -8.44 15.37 -6.14
C ALA A 396 -9.21 15.76 -4.87
N CYS A 397 -10.31 15.07 -4.53
CA CYS A 397 -11.13 15.38 -3.35
C CYS A 397 -11.41 14.17 -2.45
N GLY A 398 -11.15 12.94 -2.92
CA GLY A 398 -11.35 11.73 -2.14
C GLY A 398 -12.81 11.25 -2.05
N TYR A 399 -13.72 11.82 -2.84
CA TYR A 399 -15.14 11.43 -2.91
C TYR A 399 -15.44 10.65 -4.19
N LEU A 400 -16.60 10.00 -4.24
CA LEU A 400 -17.07 9.29 -5.43
C LEU A 400 -17.19 10.25 -6.63
N GLN A 401 -16.85 9.76 -7.82
CA GLN A 401 -17.04 10.48 -9.08
C GLN A 401 -18.51 10.88 -9.23
N GLY A 402 -18.77 12.10 -9.72
CA GLY A 402 -20.12 12.66 -9.83
C GLY A 402 -20.65 13.29 -8.53
N SER A 403 -19.94 13.17 -7.40
CA SER A 403 -20.38 13.77 -6.13
C SER A 403 -20.22 15.29 -6.14
N GLY A 404 -21.33 16.02 -6.22
CA GLY A 404 -21.39 17.48 -6.03
C GLY A 404 -21.30 17.91 -4.56
N LYS A 405 -21.25 19.23 -4.30
CA LYS A 405 -21.09 19.79 -2.94
C LYS A 405 -22.14 19.26 -1.94
N LYS A 406 -23.42 19.23 -2.34
CA LYS A 406 -24.53 18.74 -1.49
C LYS A 406 -24.36 17.26 -1.10
N SER A 407 -24.03 16.40 -2.08
CA SER A 407 -23.79 14.97 -1.87
C SER A 407 -22.60 14.69 -0.96
N ARG A 408 -21.54 15.51 -1.06
CA ARG A 408 -20.38 15.41 -0.16
C ARG A 408 -20.75 15.80 1.27
N ALA A 409 -21.49 16.90 1.45
CA ALA A 409 -21.91 17.38 2.77
C ALA A 409 -22.87 16.41 3.48
N SER A 410 -23.77 15.75 2.74
CA SER A 410 -24.67 14.74 3.31
C SER A 410 -24.01 13.37 3.55
N GLY A 411 -22.75 13.19 3.12
CA GLY A 411 -22.05 11.91 3.17
C GLY A 411 -22.43 10.92 2.06
N ALA A 412 -23.46 11.20 1.25
CA ALA A 412 -23.89 10.35 0.14
C ALA A 412 -22.80 10.16 -0.94
N GLY A 413 -21.90 11.13 -1.08
CA GLY A 413 -20.75 11.06 -2.00
C GLY A 413 -19.54 10.33 -1.43
N SER A 414 -19.60 9.82 -0.20
CA SER A 414 -18.47 9.16 0.45
C SER A 414 -18.23 7.78 -0.14
N SER A 415 -16.96 7.47 -0.42
CA SER A 415 -16.54 6.11 -0.75
C SER A 415 -16.75 5.18 0.46
N ALA A 416 -17.03 3.90 0.20
CA ALA A 416 -17.02 2.82 1.19
C ALA A 416 -15.66 2.68 1.90
N LEU A 417 -14.61 3.25 1.30
CA LEU A 417 -13.27 3.33 1.85
C LEU A 417 -13.04 4.62 2.64
N SER A 418 -13.98 5.55 2.82
CA SER A 418 -13.78 6.72 3.69
C SER A 418 -13.58 6.31 5.15
N ALA A 419 -13.04 7.19 6.00
CA ALA A 419 -12.85 6.83 7.42
C ALA A 419 -14.19 6.49 8.08
N ARG A 420 -15.22 7.30 7.81
CA ARG A 420 -16.59 7.08 8.27
C ARG A 420 -17.14 5.72 7.82
N LYS A 421 -17.06 5.40 6.52
CA LYS A 421 -17.63 4.15 5.99
C LYS A 421 -16.86 2.89 6.41
N MET A 422 -15.56 3.02 6.73
CA MET A 422 -14.78 1.94 7.33
C MET A 422 -15.20 1.66 8.78
N CYS A 423 -15.48 2.71 9.54
CA CYS A 423 -16.04 2.65 10.89
C CYS A 423 -17.42 1.98 10.89
N GLU A 424 -18.37 2.44 10.06
CA GLU A 424 -19.69 1.79 9.90
C GLU A 424 -19.58 0.30 9.52
N SER A 425 -18.62 -0.05 8.66
CA SER A 425 -18.39 -1.46 8.30
C SER A 425 -17.81 -2.28 9.44
N PHE A 426 -16.94 -1.70 10.26
CA PHE A 426 -16.42 -2.38 11.45
C PHE A 426 -17.54 -2.66 12.44
N ASP A 427 -18.46 -1.72 12.64
CA ASP A 427 -19.60 -1.91 13.53
C ASP A 427 -20.50 -3.04 13.03
N ALA A 428 -20.92 -2.91 11.76
CA ALA A 428 -21.88 -3.82 11.16
C ALA A 428 -21.34 -5.25 11.03
N CYS A 429 -20.03 -5.41 10.78
CA CYS A 429 -19.45 -6.71 10.48
C CYS A 429 -18.67 -7.32 11.66
N VAL A 430 -18.15 -6.52 12.59
CA VAL A 430 -17.31 -7.01 13.69
C VAL A 430 -17.99 -6.78 15.03
N LEU A 431 -18.28 -5.53 15.39
CA LEU A 431 -18.79 -5.22 16.73
C LEU A 431 -20.13 -5.88 17.02
N LEU A 432 -21.08 -5.85 16.08
CA LEU A 432 -22.41 -6.46 16.28
C LEU A 432 -22.37 -7.97 16.55
N ARG A 433 -21.28 -8.65 16.18
CA ARG A 433 -21.07 -10.08 16.42
C ARG A 433 -20.31 -10.38 17.71
N LEU A 434 -19.85 -9.36 18.42
CA LEU A 434 -19.22 -9.53 19.73
C LEU A 434 -20.27 -9.73 20.82
N PRO A 435 -19.91 -10.44 21.92
CA PRO A 435 -20.77 -10.56 23.10
C PRO A 435 -21.25 -9.19 23.60
N SER A 436 -22.47 -9.14 24.15
CA SER A 436 -23.07 -7.90 24.66
C SER A 436 -22.17 -7.19 25.66
N SER A 437 -21.53 -7.93 26.57
CA SER A 437 -20.58 -7.40 27.56
C SER A 437 -19.43 -6.61 26.93
N VAL A 438 -18.91 -7.05 25.79
CA VAL A 438 -17.84 -6.35 25.05
C VAL A 438 -18.41 -5.13 24.34
N ARG A 439 -19.57 -5.27 23.70
CA ARG A 439 -20.24 -4.15 23.02
C ARG A 439 -20.58 -3.03 24.00
N ASP A 440 -21.11 -3.36 25.17
CA ASP A 440 -21.44 -2.39 26.22
C ASP A 440 -20.20 -1.66 26.74
N ALA A 441 -19.07 -2.37 26.89
CA ALA A 441 -17.79 -1.77 27.28
C ALA A 441 -17.18 -0.84 26.21
N LEU A 442 -17.53 -1.06 24.94
CA LEU A 442 -17.07 -0.25 23.81
C LEU A 442 -18.04 0.89 23.47
N ARG A 443 -19.30 0.81 23.88
CA ARG A 443 -20.37 1.75 23.50
C ARG A 443 -20.03 3.20 23.81
N LEU A 444 -19.33 3.47 24.90
CA LEU A 444 -18.95 4.82 25.32
C LEU A 444 -17.58 5.29 24.80
N LYS A 445 -16.90 4.47 24.01
CA LYS A 445 -15.57 4.80 23.47
C LYS A 445 -15.69 5.38 22.06
N THR A 446 -14.82 6.32 21.75
CA THR A 446 -14.54 6.77 20.39
C THR A 446 -13.78 5.70 19.61
N TYR A 447 -13.83 5.75 18.28
CA TYR A 447 -12.93 4.93 17.46
C TYR A 447 -11.45 5.24 17.72
N ALA A 448 -11.11 6.48 18.07
CA ALA A 448 -9.76 6.90 18.44
C ALA A 448 -9.29 6.16 19.69
N GLU A 449 -10.12 6.08 20.73
CA GLU A 449 -9.83 5.34 21.96
C GLU A 449 -9.70 3.85 21.71
N VAL A 450 -10.59 3.26 20.89
CA VAL A 450 -10.48 1.84 20.49
C VAL A 450 -9.18 1.59 19.74
N LYS A 451 -8.84 2.45 18.77
CA LYS A 451 -7.57 2.34 18.02
C LYS A 451 -6.36 2.53 18.92
N SER A 452 -6.43 3.43 19.89
CA SER A 452 -5.36 3.66 20.86
C SER A 452 -5.16 2.42 21.74
N ALA A 453 -6.25 1.84 22.25
CA ALA A 453 -6.21 0.62 23.05
C ALA A 453 -5.72 -0.60 22.26
N CYS A 454 -5.98 -0.65 20.95
CA CYS A 454 -5.47 -1.68 20.04
C CYS A 454 -4.19 -1.28 19.31
N ALA A 455 -3.47 -0.25 19.78
CA ALA A 455 -2.14 0.04 19.27
C ALA A 455 -1.18 -1.10 19.68
N PRO A 456 -0.25 -1.51 18.81
CA PRO A 456 0.80 -2.45 19.19
C PRO A 456 1.53 -1.89 20.41
N ARG A 457 1.56 -2.65 21.51
CA ARG A 457 2.32 -2.26 22.70
C ARG A 457 3.77 -2.09 22.29
N ARG A 458 4.38 -0.94 22.65
CA ARG A 458 5.85 -0.79 22.65
C ARG A 458 6.36 -1.92 23.53
N SER A 459 6.85 -3.03 22.97
CA SER A 459 7.50 -4.02 23.81
C SER A 459 8.71 -3.31 24.41
N MET A 460 8.69 -3.09 25.73
CA MET A 460 9.91 -3.27 26.48
C MET A 460 10.32 -4.70 26.14
N SER A 461 11.31 -4.83 25.26
CA SER A 461 11.99 -6.09 25.09
C SER A 461 12.39 -6.58 26.47
N ARG A 462 12.44 -7.91 26.66
CA ARG A 462 13.32 -8.52 27.67
C ARG A 462 14.58 -7.67 27.79
N ALA A 463 15.02 -7.41 29.03
CA ALA A 463 16.21 -6.61 29.35
C ALA A 463 17.25 -6.68 28.22
N PRO A 464 17.66 -5.53 27.65
CA PRO A 464 18.37 -5.51 26.39
C PRO A 464 19.69 -6.26 26.52
N SER A 465 19.83 -7.38 25.83
CA SER A 465 21.15 -7.79 25.35
C SER A 465 21.54 -6.82 24.25
N LYS A 466 22.00 -5.61 24.62
CA LYS A 466 22.74 -4.62 23.80
C LYS A 466 22.37 -4.44 22.31
N ARG A 467 21.15 -4.75 21.85
CA ARG A 467 20.65 -4.34 20.52
C ARG A 467 19.81 -3.08 20.72
N ALA A 468 20.34 -1.96 20.23
CA ALA A 468 19.67 -0.67 20.21
C ALA A 468 18.29 -0.79 19.53
N SER A 469 17.29 -0.07 20.03
CA SER A 469 15.99 0.01 19.38
C SER A 469 16.12 0.60 17.98
N ASN A 470 15.34 0.12 17.00
CA ASN A 470 15.39 0.65 15.64
C ASN A 470 14.63 2.00 15.57
N PRO A 471 15.29 3.14 15.35
CA PRO A 471 14.68 4.46 15.35
C PRO A 471 13.70 4.68 14.17
N ILE A 472 13.87 3.97 13.06
CA ILE A 472 12.93 4.01 11.93
C ILE A 472 11.63 3.29 12.31
N ALA A 473 11.71 2.15 13.00
CA ALA A 473 10.54 1.44 13.49
C ALA A 473 9.75 2.28 14.51
N GLU A 474 10.46 2.98 15.40
CA GLU A 474 9.85 3.92 16.35
C GLU A 474 9.14 5.08 15.63
N ARG A 475 9.81 5.75 14.70
CA ARG A 475 9.22 6.85 13.89
C ARG A 475 8.04 6.40 13.03
N LEU A 476 8.09 5.18 12.49
CA LEU A 476 6.96 4.61 11.74
C LEU A 476 5.81 4.18 12.65
N ALA A 477 6.05 3.92 13.93
CA ALA A 477 5.00 3.61 14.91
C ALA A 477 4.23 4.87 15.35
N GLU A 478 4.93 6.01 15.41
CA GLU A 478 4.39 7.30 15.84
C GLU A 478 3.17 7.78 15.04
N PRO A 479 2.31 8.62 15.66
CA PRO A 479 1.31 9.39 14.95
C PRO A 479 1.99 10.25 13.89
N ILE A 480 1.52 10.16 12.64
CA ILE A 480 2.11 10.92 11.52
C ILE A 480 1.78 12.41 11.73
N PRO A 481 2.78 13.32 11.75
CA PRO A 481 2.54 14.76 11.87
C PRO A 481 1.55 15.27 10.82
N GLY A 482 0.62 16.16 11.20
CA GLY A 482 -0.42 16.65 10.29
C GLY A 482 -1.50 15.61 9.95
N LYS A 483 -1.63 14.55 10.75
CA LYS A 483 -2.89 13.81 10.88
C LYS A 483 -3.50 14.13 12.23
N ASP A 484 -4.35 15.17 12.27
CA ASP A 484 -5.42 15.27 13.27
C ASP A 484 -6.44 14.15 13.01
N LYS A 485 -5.98 12.90 13.14
CA LYS A 485 -6.85 11.72 13.14
C LYS A 485 -7.70 11.71 14.40
N ASP A 486 -7.23 12.34 15.47
CA ASP A 486 -7.87 12.29 16.76
C ASP A 486 -9.20 13.05 16.75
N SER A 487 -9.36 14.15 15.99
CA SER A 487 -10.64 14.86 15.86
C SER A 487 -11.66 14.17 14.93
N ILE A 488 -11.20 13.36 13.98
CA ILE A 488 -12.05 12.60 13.04
C ILE A 488 -12.37 11.21 13.61
N GLU A 489 -11.51 10.65 14.43
CA GLU A 489 -11.73 9.33 15.06
C GLU A 489 -12.33 9.50 16.47
N SER A 490 -12.49 10.74 16.97
CA SER A 490 -13.23 11.10 18.20
C SER A 490 -14.75 11.10 18.07
N PHE A 491 -15.33 10.57 16.99
CA PHE A 491 -16.78 10.33 16.94
C PHE A 491 -17.20 9.32 18.05
N VAL A 492 -18.29 9.61 18.78
CA VAL A 492 -19.02 8.68 19.69
C VAL A 492 -20.53 8.93 19.59
N PRO A 493 -21.44 7.93 19.74
CA PRO A 493 -21.23 6.48 19.82
C PRO A 493 -21.77 5.70 18.62
N PHE A 494 -21.25 4.48 18.52
CA PHE A 494 -21.88 3.28 17.98
C PHE A 494 -23.39 3.25 18.28
N THR A 495 -24.21 3.14 17.23
CA THR A 495 -25.68 3.03 17.35
C THR A 495 -26.11 1.62 17.70
#